data_AF-A0A929WVM1-F1
#
_entry.id   AF-A0A929WVM1-F1
#
_cell.length_a   1.000
_cell.length_b   1.000
_cell.length_c   1.000
_cell.angle_alpha   90.00
_cell.angle_beta   90.00
_cell.angle_gamma   90.00
#
_symmetry.space_group_name_H-M   'P 1'
#
loop_
_entity.id
_entity.type
_entity.pdbx_description
1 polymer ?
#
loop_
_entity_poly.entity_id
_entity_poly.type
_entity_poly.pdbx_seq_one_letter_code
_entity_poly.pdbx_strand_id
1 'polypeptide(L)'
;MRWTTRATWVRIVVLACVDMGATGIWFGVRQMVNADNDAQALALTILFIALPLLTIAVAAWDGVRDGFSLLWLLAPFVCFLPPMFLFFGDSALKYGACYAVFGLVANVLGALLHRSGSH
;
A
#
# COMPACT_ATOMS: atom_id res chain seq x y z
N MET A 1 -9.84 8.37 -18.53
CA MET A 1 -9.74 8.09 -17.08
C MET A 1 -10.39 6.76 -16.82
N ARG A 2 -9.68 5.81 -16.21
CA ARG A 2 -10.17 4.45 -16.00
C ARG A 2 -10.66 4.29 -14.56
N TRP A 3 -11.89 3.83 -14.38
CA TRP A 3 -12.52 3.68 -13.06
C TRP A 3 -12.71 2.22 -12.65
N THR A 4 -12.87 1.28 -13.59
CA THR A 4 -13.29 -0.10 -13.25
C THR A 4 -12.74 -1.15 -14.22
N THR A 5 -11.47 -1.50 -14.13
CA THR A 5 -10.98 -2.73 -14.78
C THR A 5 -10.75 -3.81 -13.75
N ARG A 6 -11.12 -5.04 -14.11
CA ARG A 6 -10.94 -6.23 -13.26
C ARG A 6 -9.49 -6.40 -12.82
N ALA A 7 -8.53 -6.10 -13.70
CA ALA A 7 -7.10 -6.19 -13.41
C ALA A 7 -6.65 -5.22 -12.30
N THR A 8 -7.09 -3.95 -12.34
CA THR A 8 -6.72 -2.96 -11.31
C THR A 8 -7.33 -3.32 -9.95
N TRP A 9 -8.58 -3.79 -9.93
CA TRP A 9 -9.20 -4.29 -8.69
C TRP A 9 -8.48 -5.49 -8.11
N VAL A 10 -8.06 -6.45 -8.94
CA VAL A 10 -7.26 -7.60 -8.47
C VAL A 10 -5.95 -7.13 -7.82
N ARG A 11 -5.23 -6.18 -8.44
CA ARG A 11 -3.99 -5.62 -7.87
C ARG A 11 -4.23 -4.94 -6.53
N ILE A 12 -5.31 -4.19 -6.41
CA ILE A 12 -5.70 -3.52 -5.16
C ILE A 12 -6.07 -4.53 -4.06
N VAL A 13 -6.86 -5.56 -4.38
CA VAL A 13 -7.24 -6.60 -3.42
C VAL A 13 -6.02 -7.38 -2.96
N VAL A 14 -5.11 -7.73 -3.87
CA VAL A 14 -3.84 -8.38 -3.52
C VAL A 14 -3.02 -7.49 -2.59
N LEU A 15 -2.89 -6.20 -2.90
CA LEU A 15 -2.22 -5.23 -2.01
C LEU A 15 -2.86 -5.22 -0.61
N ALA A 16 -4.19 -5.15 -0.52
CA ALA A 16 -4.91 -5.17 0.75
C ALA A 16 -4.62 -6.45 1.56
N CYS A 17 -4.64 -7.61 0.90
CA CYS A 17 -4.34 -8.89 1.54
C CYS A 17 -2.89 -8.96 2.03
N VAL A 18 -1.94 -8.43 1.25
CA VAL A 18 -0.52 -8.38 1.63
C VAL A 18 -0.31 -7.46 2.83
N ASP A 19 -0.91 -6.26 2.81
CA ASP A 19 -0.80 -5.31 3.92
C ASP A 19 -1.40 -5.90 5.21
N MET A 20 -2.57 -6.53 5.12
CA MET A 20 -3.22 -7.22 6.24
C MET A 20 -2.41 -8.43 6.73
N GLY A 21 -1.89 -9.24 5.81
CA GLY A 21 -1.09 -10.42 6.16
C GLY A 21 0.22 -10.04 6.84
N ALA A 22 0.96 -9.08 6.28
CA ALA A 22 2.24 -8.62 6.83
C ALA A 22 2.08 -8.05 8.24
N THR A 23 1.04 -7.22 8.44
CA THR A 23 0.74 -6.61 9.73
C THR A 23 0.23 -7.63 10.75
N GLY A 24 -0.66 -8.54 10.35
CA GLY A 24 -1.14 -9.62 11.21
C GLY A 24 -0.05 -10.59 11.64
N ILE A 25 0.83 -11.01 10.71
CA ILE A 25 1.99 -11.86 11.03
C ILE A 25 2.91 -11.15 12.02
N TRP A 26 3.24 -9.88 11.78
CA TRP A 26 4.08 -9.10 12.68
C TRP A 26 3.50 -9.05 14.10
N PHE A 27 2.21 -8.74 14.24
CA PHE A 27 1.56 -8.69 15.54
C PHE A 27 1.46 -10.05 16.22
N GLY A 28 1.23 -11.13 15.46
CA GLY A 28 1.27 -12.49 15.99
C GLY A 28 2.65 -12.88 16.51
N VAL A 29 3.72 -12.62 15.74
CA VAL A 29 5.11 -12.89 16.15
C VAL A 29 5.48 -12.07 17.39
N ARG A 30 5.08 -10.79 17.45
CA ARG A 30 5.29 -9.92 18.61
C ARG A 30 4.69 -10.49 19.90
N GLN A 31 3.58 -11.21 19.83
CA GLN A 31 2.98 -11.86 21.02
C GLN A 31 3.73 -13.12 21.46
N MET A 32 4.44 -13.77 20.53
CA MET A 32 5.17 -15.03 20.80
C MET A 32 6.60 -14.79 21.27
N VAL A 33 7.19 -13.66 20.91
CA VAL A 33 8.60 -13.35 21.18
C VAL A 33 8.70 -12.23 22.21
N ASN A 34 9.43 -12.48 23.30
CA ASN A 34 9.89 -11.43 24.21
C ASN A 34 11.04 -10.67 23.55
N ALA A 35 10.72 -9.80 22.60
CA ALA A 35 11.69 -8.92 21.94
C ALA A 35 11.85 -7.64 22.75
N ASP A 36 13.09 -7.15 22.87
CA ASP A 36 13.36 -5.84 23.47
C ASP A 36 12.67 -4.71 22.70
N ASN A 37 12.38 -3.61 23.39
CA ASN A 37 11.63 -2.47 22.85
C ASN A 37 12.26 -1.91 21.55
N ASP A 38 13.59 -1.89 21.47
CA ASP A 38 14.31 -1.37 20.30
C ASP A 38 14.09 -2.23 19.05
N ALA A 39 14.09 -3.56 19.21
CA ALA A 39 13.83 -4.50 18.12
C ALA A 39 12.38 -4.37 17.60
N GLN A 40 11.42 -4.16 18.51
CA GLN A 40 10.02 -3.91 18.14
C GLN A 40 9.87 -2.59 17.37
N ALA A 41 10.53 -1.53 17.83
CA ALA A 41 10.50 -0.22 17.18
C ALA A 41 11.12 -0.26 15.77
N LEU A 42 12.26 -0.95 15.62
CA LEU A 42 12.91 -1.13 14.32
C LEU A 42 12.01 -1.88 13.34
N ALA A 43 11.41 -2.98 13.76
CA ALA A 43 10.56 -3.79 12.89
C ALA A 43 9.26 -3.07 12.50
N LEU A 44 8.65 -2.31 13.42
CA LEU A 44 7.55 -1.41 13.08
C LEU A 44 7.99 -0.38 12.03
N THR A 45 9.18 0.21 12.19
CA THR A 45 9.71 1.18 11.23
C THR A 45 9.89 0.56 9.85
N ILE A 46 10.46 -0.65 9.77
CA ILE A 46 10.60 -1.40 8.51
C ILE A 46 9.24 -1.64 7.87
N LEU A 47 8.25 -2.07 8.66
CA LEU A 47 6.89 -2.32 8.18
C LEU A 47 6.25 -1.06 7.60
N PHE A 48 6.35 0.08 8.30
CA PHE A 48 5.83 1.37 7.84
C PHE A 48 6.53 1.94 6.61
N ILE A 49 7.75 1.49 6.30
CA ILE A 49 8.48 1.81 5.07
C ILE A 49 8.13 0.82 3.95
N ALA A 50 7.96 -0.46 4.27
CA ALA A 50 7.66 -1.50 3.28
C ALA A 50 6.26 -1.33 2.66
N LEU A 51 5.24 -1.06 3.47
CA LEU A 51 3.85 -0.86 3.00
C LEU A 51 3.70 0.24 1.92
N PRO A 52 4.24 1.46 2.09
CA PRO A 52 4.16 2.49 1.06
C PRO A 52 5.00 2.14 -0.16
N LEU A 53 6.14 1.45 0.00
CA LEU A 53 6.94 1.00 -1.15
C LEU A 53 6.18 -0.03 -2.00
N LEU A 54 5.47 -0.96 -1.37
CA LEU A 54 4.58 -1.88 -2.08
C LEU A 54 3.46 -1.13 -2.81
N THR A 55 2.83 -0.16 -2.13
CA THR A 55 1.83 0.71 -2.75
C THR A 55 2.38 1.41 -3.99
N ILE A 56 3.56 2.04 -3.89
CA ILE A 56 4.22 2.72 -5.02
C ILE A 56 4.51 1.74 -6.15
N ALA A 57 5.09 0.59 -5.85
CA ALA A 57 5.46 -0.40 -6.86
C ALA A 57 4.25 -0.92 -7.63
N VAL A 58 3.18 -1.31 -6.92
CA VAL A 58 1.96 -1.84 -7.55
C VAL A 58 1.21 -0.73 -8.31
N ALA A 59 1.15 0.49 -7.76
CA ALA A 59 0.51 1.63 -8.41
C ALA A 59 1.21 2.05 -9.70
N ALA A 60 2.55 2.16 -9.66
CA ALA A 60 3.37 2.44 -10.83
C ALA A 60 3.24 1.34 -11.88
N TRP A 61 3.33 0.07 -11.46
CA TRP A 61 3.12 -1.07 -12.35
C TRP A 61 1.75 -1.01 -13.03
N ASP A 62 0.69 -0.72 -12.27
CA ASP A 62 -0.65 -0.54 -12.82
C ASP A 62 -0.71 0.62 -13.81
N GLY A 63 -0.08 1.74 -13.50
CA GLY A 63 0.03 2.88 -14.42
C GLY A 63 0.70 2.49 -15.74
N VAL A 64 1.82 1.77 -15.67
CA VAL A 64 2.60 1.35 -16.86
C VAL A 64 1.84 0.36 -17.73
N ARG A 65 1.16 -0.62 -17.12
CA ARG A 65 0.47 -1.68 -17.88
C ARG A 65 -0.84 -1.23 -18.50
N ASP A 66 -1.52 -0.33 -17.82
CA ASP A 66 -2.97 -0.22 -17.91
C ASP A 66 -3.42 1.25 -17.99
N GLY A 67 -2.49 2.20 -17.85
CA GLY A 67 -2.73 3.63 -17.85
C GLY A 67 -3.25 4.15 -16.51
N PHE A 68 -3.65 5.42 -16.51
CA PHE A 68 -4.05 6.12 -15.29
C PHE A 68 -5.41 5.63 -14.74
N SER A 69 -5.43 5.34 -13.44
CA SER A 69 -6.61 4.92 -12.69
C SER A 69 -6.82 5.79 -11.44
N LEU A 70 -8.03 6.37 -11.32
CA LEU A 70 -8.42 7.17 -10.15
C LEU A 70 -8.59 6.32 -8.89
N LEU A 71 -8.70 5.00 -9.01
CA LEU A 71 -8.79 4.12 -7.85
C LEU A 71 -7.57 4.25 -6.93
N TRP A 72 -6.38 4.56 -7.48
CA TRP A 72 -5.16 4.76 -6.70
C TRP A 72 -5.17 6.00 -5.79
N LEU A 73 -6.13 6.90 -5.96
CA LEU A 73 -6.35 8.01 -5.05
C LEU A 73 -6.87 7.55 -3.67
N LEU A 74 -7.75 6.55 -3.65
CA LEU A 74 -8.48 6.15 -2.43
C LEU A 74 -8.14 4.72 -1.98
N ALA A 75 -7.84 3.84 -2.93
CA ALA A 75 -7.62 2.43 -2.63
C ALA A 75 -6.49 2.18 -1.62
N PRO A 76 -5.30 2.79 -1.71
CA PRO A 76 -4.25 2.55 -0.72
C PRO A 76 -4.66 2.93 0.71
N PHE A 77 -5.41 4.04 0.86
CA PHE A 77 -5.93 4.45 2.15
C PHE A 77 -6.91 3.41 2.70
N VAL A 78 -7.86 2.97 1.87
CA VAL A 78 -8.85 1.96 2.27
C VAL A 78 -8.21 0.62 2.60
N CYS A 79 -7.19 0.19 1.84
CA CYS A 79 -6.42 -1.04 2.13
C CYS A 79 -5.70 -0.99 3.48
N PHE A 80 -5.25 0.20 3.89
CA PHE A 80 -4.54 0.41 5.16
C PHE A 80 -5.47 0.54 6.37
N LEU A 81 -6.77 0.83 6.19
CA LEU A 81 -7.72 1.01 7.29
C LEU A 81 -7.84 -0.24 8.20
N PRO A 82 -8.04 -1.47 7.69
CA PRO A 82 -8.19 -2.63 8.56
C PRO A 82 -6.94 -2.93 9.42
N PRO A 83 -5.71 -2.96 8.85
CA PRO A 83 -4.50 -3.07 9.66
C PRO A 83 -4.36 -1.97 10.72
N MET A 84 -4.75 -0.75 10.38
CA MET A 84 -4.66 0.39 11.30
C MET A 84 -5.51 0.16 12.55
N PHE A 85 -6.80 -0.16 12.39
CA PHE A 85 -7.71 -0.36 13.52
C PHE A 85 -7.41 -1.61 14.33
N LEU A 86 -6.92 -2.67 13.68
CA LEU A 86 -6.64 -3.93 14.36
C LEU A 86 -5.29 -3.93 15.10
N PHE A 87 -4.31 -3.17 14.62
CA PHE A 87 -2.92 -3.34 15.04
C PHE A 87 -2.23 -2.04 15.49
N PHE A 88 -2.39 -0.93 14.77
CA PHE A 88 -1.57 0.27 15.00
C PHE A 88 -2.25 1.39 15.81
N GLY A 89 -3.58 1.39 15.91
CA GLY A 89 -4.38 2.41 16.59
C GLY A 89 -4.60 3.69 15.78
N ASP A 90 -5.38 4.64 16.32
CA ASP A 90 -5.87 5.83 15.60
C ASP A 90 -4.76 6.77 15.12
N SER A 91 -3.67 6.87 15.87
CA SER A 91 -2.50 7.69 15.51
C SER A 91 -1.87 7.31 14.17
N ALA A 92 -2.14 6.09 13.66
CA ALA A 92 -1.60 5.63 12.40
C ALA A 92 -2.38 6.12 11.17
N LEU A 93 -3.58 6.70 11.34
CA LEU A 93 -4.42 7.20 10.25
C LEU A 93 -3.72 8.27 9.40
N LYS A 94 -2.83 9.06 10.04
CA LYS A 94 -2.00 10.07 9.38
C LYS A 94 -1.08 9.47 8.30
N TYR A 95 -0.67 8.20 8.44
CA TYR A 95 0.19 7.53 7.46
C TYR A 95 -0.61 7.01 6.26
N GLY A 96 -1.88 6.61 6.46
CA GLY A 96 -2.73 6.15 5.37
C GLY A 96 -2.94 7.23 4.29
N ALA A 97 -3.10 8.50 4.69
CA ALA A 97 -3.24 9.61 3.75
C ALA A 97 -1.98 9.76 2.86
N CYS A 98 -0.79 9.52 3.42
CA CYS A 98 0.45 9.51 2.65
C CYS A 98 0.45 8.39 1.60
N TYR A 99 -0.11 7.21 1.91
CA TYR A 99 -0.12 6.07 0.99
C TYR A 99 -1.03 6.33 -0.21
N ALA A 100 -2.15 7.03 -0.01
CA ALA A 100 -3.00 7.52 -1.10
C ALA A 100 -2.25 8.49 -2.02
N VAL A 101 -1.50 9.44 -1.45
CA VAL A 101 -0.68 10.37 -2.24
C VAL A 101 0.40 9.62 -3.03
N PHE A 102 1.11 8.69 -2.38
CA PHE A 102 2.14 7.90 -3.04
C PHE A 102 1.58 7.01 -4.14
N GLY A 103 0.46 6.33 -3.90
CA GLY A 103 -0.21 5.50 -4.90
C GLY A 103 -0.66 6.33 -6.11
N LEU A 104 -1.26 7.50 -5.88
CA LEU A 104 -1.67 8.39 -6.96
C LEU A 104 -0.46 8.85 -7.80
N VAL A 105 0.57 9.39 -7.15
CA VAL A 105 1.76 9.91 -7.85
C VAL A 105 2.45 8.79 -8.64
N ALA A 106 2.62 7.62 -8.03
CA ALA A 106 3.22 6.47 -8.69
C ALA A 106 2.39 6.01 -9.90
N ASN A 107 1.06 5.94 -9.79
CA ASN A 107 0.21 5.57 -10.90
C ASN A 107 0.24 6.59 -12.04
N VAL A 108 0.26 7.89 -11.71
CA VAL A 108 0.43 8.96 -12.71
C VAL A 108 1.76 8.79 -13.45
N LEU A 109 2.87 8.62 -12.73
CA LEU A 109 4.19 8.41 -13.34
C LEU A 109 4.21 7.17 -14.24
N GLY A 110 3.65 6.06 -13.78
CA GLY A 110 3.52 4.85 -14.60
C GLY A 110 2.69 5.07 -15.87
N ALA A 111 1.58 5.79 -15.75
CA ALA A 111 0.70 6.10 -16.89
C ALA A 111 1.34 7.03 -17.93
N LEU A 112 2.23 7.92 -17.50
CA LEU A 112 3.02 8.74 -18.42
C LEU A 112 3.98 7.87 -19.26
N LEU A 113 4.62 6.89 -18.64
CA LEU A 113 5.48 5.93 -19.34
C LEU A 113 4.69 5.05 -20.32
N HIS A 114 3.48 4.63 -19.94
CA HIS A 114 2.57 3.89 -20.83
C HIS A 114 2.29 4.65 -22.14
N ARG A 115 2.01 5.95 -22.04
CA ARG A 115 1.75 6.81 -23.21
C ARG A 115 2.98 7.04 -24.07
N SER A 116 4.16 7.08 -23.46
CA SER A 116 5.43 7.28 -24.19
C SER A 116 5.83 6.07 -25.04
N GLY A 117 5.41 4.86 -24.66
CA GLY A 117 5.72 3.63 -25.40
C GLY A 117 4.69 3.24 -26.48
N SER A 118 3.61 4.01 -26.64
CA SER A 118 2.56 3.78 -27.63
C SER A 118 2.68 4.67 -28.88
N HIS A 119 3.81 5.37 -29.04
CA HIS A 119 4.21 6.11 -30.24
C HIS A 119 5.24 5.30 -31.02
#